data_AF-A0A1D6HBK8-F1
#
_entry.id   AF-A0A1D6HBK8-F1
#
_cell.length_a   1.000
_cell.length_b   1.000
_cell.length_c   1.000
_cell.angle_alpha   90.00
_cell.angle_beta   90.00
_cell.angle_gamma   90.00
#
_symmetry.space_group_name_H-M   'P 1'
#
loop_
_entity.id
_entity.type
_entity.pdbx_description
1 polymer ?
#
loop_
_entity_poly.entity_id
_entity_poly.type
_entity_poly.pdbx_seq_one_letter_code
_entity_poly.pdbx_strand_id
1 'polypeptide(L)'
;MENYFNDNQTAYVFTADHGMSDKGSHGDGHPSNTDTPLVAWGAGIRSPKFLAYTEKPDDGFRFVDNHKHDTPTPKDWALEGFERVDVNQADIAPLMATLVGLPCPMNSVGSLPTPYLKLRKADEVEAVLANTKQILNQFLRKSQLKESSSLYFKPFKPLANFSLVLSQIEDLISGRDYETAMEQSEELRRLALAGLHYFQTYDWFMLMTTITLGYIGWMVNLIIHVLQSYTSYPVILLKRAQLYPNNTSMKVYICGCFFMGLSSILLLLEKSPLLYHAYVLCTIFLWTRIVQKIDFLKSVWRELANMPFKYIFNLLTSSVVALLVLEFLVMSFFDRKIYTWCFLVLGILGSTYVALFIQASAALAIYIWLACWFLSVFTLMPAEIPENNNLVIFSGGLIILIGLASRWIKSNSSSFWLYLTRANKRDPQSFKLYFVQVILVAISSIMVWLSTSHRSQNRELLSLHQFINWSVAGVAMVLPLFSPPSVLSRLTSIFLGFAPPFLLLSIGYEAVFYSAFAMVLIGWIFVESANLYCSEESGSARRRSLADNSVFGYEERHLRLSDLRIPLLFVILFNVAFFGTGNFASIASFEISSVYRFITVFSPFLMAGLLIFKLFIPFMLVM
;
A
#
# COMPACT_ATOMS: atom_id res chain seq x y z
N MET A 1 14.06 33.96 -30.56
CA MET A 1 12.87 34.62 -30.00
C MET A 1 13.07 36.13 -29.88
N GLU A 2 14.20 36.62 -29.37
CA GLU A 2 14.50 38.07 -29.35
C GLU A 2 14.29 38.80 -30.69
N ASN A 3 14.71 38.21 -31.82
CA ASN A 3 14.49 38.81 -33.14
C ASN A 3 13.01 38.97 -33.55
N TYR A 4 12.07 38.32 -32.86
CA TYR A 4 10.64 38.39 -33.16
C TYR A 4 9.98 39.65 -32.60
N PHE A 5 10.27 39.99 -31.32
CA PHE A 5 9.75 41.19 -30.66
C PHE A 5 10.70 42.39 -30.79
N ASN A 6 12.01 42.13 -30.81
CA ASN A 6 13.08 43.10 -31.03
C ASN A 6 13.05 44.33 -30.10
N ASP A 7 12.58 44.16 -28.86
CA ASP A 7 12.43 45.21 -27.86
C ASP A 7 13.29 45.02 -26.59
N ASN A 8 13.96 43.86 -26.45
CA ASN A 8 14.67 43.43 -25.23
C ASN A 8 13.79 43.46 -23.96
N GLN A 9 12.46 43.35 -24.09
CA GLN A 9 11.50 43.35 -22.97
C GLN A 9 10.89 41.98 -22.71
N THR A 10 11.34 40.95 -23.41
CA THR A 10 10.84 39.58 -23.22
C THR A 10 11.61 38.88 -22.09
N ALA A 11 10.87 38.26 -21.17
CA ALA A 11 11.40 37.34 -20.16
C ALA A 11 11.02 35.90 -20.54
N TYR A 12 11.94 34.95 -20.30
CA TYR A 12 11.73 33.54 -20.57
C TYR A 12 11.88 32.76 -19.27
N VAL A 13 10.93 31.86 -19.03
CA VAL A 13 10.96 30.89 -17.93
C VAL A 13 10.72 29.52 -18.56
N PHE A 14 11.74 28.66 -18.51
CA PHE A 14 11.71 27.31 -19.04
C PHE A 14 11.75 26.33 -17.86
N THR A 15 10.76 25.44 -17.80
CA THR A 15 10.67 24.37 -16.81
C THR A 15 10.02 23.15 -17.41
N ALA A 16 10.26 21.98 -16.82
CA ALA A 16 9.40 20.81 -17.04
C ALA A 16 8.21 20.82 -16.06
N ASP A 17 7.13 20.15 -16.45
CA ASP A 17 5.95 19.88 -15.62
C ASP A 17 6.23 18.78 -14.58
N HIS A 18 7.02 17.78 -14.94
CA HIS A 18 7.54 16.75 -14.05
C HIS A 18 8.85 16.16 -14.58
N GLY A 19 9.54 15.40 -13.72
CA GLY A 19 10.67 14.57 -14.14
C GLY A 19 10.20 13.25 -14.76
N MET A 20 11.12 12.41 -15.21
CA MET A 20 10.82 11.10 -15.79
C MET A 20 11.90 10.08 -15.43
N SER A 21 11.49 8.84 -15.18
CA SER A 21 12.42 7.73 -15.00
C SER A 21 13.06 7.34 -16.34
N ASP A 22 14.16 6.58 -16.28
CA ASP A 22 14.88 6.08 -17.47
C ASP A 22 14.00 5.27 -18.44
N LYS A 23 12.84 4.79 -17.98
CA LYS A 23 11.86 4.03 -18.78
C LYS A 23 10.77 4.89 -19.42
N GLY A 24 10.78 6.20 -19.19
CA GLY A 24 9.75 7.09 -19.70
C GLY A 24 8.49 7.18 -18.83
N SER A 25 8.54 6.75 -17.57
CA SER A 25 7.42 6.81 -16.61
C SER A 25 7.58 7.97 -15.62
N HIS A 26 6.49 8.42 -15.03
CA HIS A 26 6.42 9.51 -14.06
C HIS A 26 5.22 9.31 -13.11
N GLY A 27 5.11 10.14 -12.07
CA GLY A 27 3.94 10.14 -11.16
C GLY A 27 4.11 9.35 -9.87
N ASP A 28 5.33 8.94 -9.53
CA ASP A 28 5.69 8.51 -8.17
C ASP A 28 6.58 9.55 -7.47
N GLY A 29 6.97 9.28 -6.22
CA GLY A 29 7.79 10.18 -5.41
C GLY A 29 9.31 10.02 -5.58
N HIS A 30 9.79 9.36 -6.63
CA HIS A 30 11.23 9.24 -6.89
C HIS A 30 11.80 10.59 -7.36
N PRO A 31 13.03 11.00 -6.93
CA PRO A 31 13.62 12.29 -7.34
C PRO A 31 13.66 12.51 -8.86
N SER A 32 13.91 11.45 -9.64
CA SER A 32 13.87 11.56 -11.11
C SER A 32 12.51 11.99 -11.67
N ASN A 33 11.43 11.81 -10.93
CA ASN A 33 10.06 12.14 -11.31
C ASN A 33 9.59 13.48 -10.73
N THR A 34 10.22 13.96 -9.65
CA THR A 34 9.86 15.20 -8.96
C THR A 34 10.81 16.36 -9.26
N ASP A 35 12.06 16.08 -9.57
CA ASP A 35 13.06 17.10 -9.90
C ASP A 35 12.92 17.54 -11.35
N THR A 36 12.77 18.85 -11.55
CA THR A 36 12.64 19.45 -12.88
C THR A 36 13.71 20.50 -13.12
N PRO A 37 14.21 20.64 -14.36
CA PRO A 37 15.08 21.75 -14.70
C PRO A 37 14.29 23.07 -14.64
N LEU A 38 14.90 24.13 -14.11
CA LEU A 38 14.39 25.49 -14.20
C LEU A 38 15.47 26.42 -14.75
N VAL A 39 15.18 27.08 -15.86
CA VAL A 39 16.08 28.06 -16.49
C VAL A 39 15.28 29.32 -16.81
N ALA A 40 15.79 30.49 -16.40
CA ALA A 40 15.16 31.77 -16.71
C ALA A 40 16.19 32.77 -17.24
N TRP A 41 15.78 33.62 -18.19
CA TRP A 41 16.62 34.65 -18.79
C TRP A 41 15.78 35.78 -19.42
N GLY A 42 16.44 36.85 -19.88
CA GLY A 42 15.78 37.99 -20.53
C GLY A 42 15.50 39.16 -19.59
N ALA A 43 14.48 39.96 -19.92
CA ALA A 43 14.11 41.14 -19.16
C ALA A 43 13.71 40.80 -17.71
N GLY A 44 14.14 41.62 -16.74
CA GLY A 44 13.81 41.43 -15.33
C GLY A 44 14.49 40.24 -14.63
N ILE A 45 15.23 39.39 -15.35
CA ILE A 45 15.98 38.27 -14.77
C ILE A 45 17.42 38.68 -14.45
N ARG A 46 17.93 38.21 -13.30
CA ARG A 46 19.30 38.43 -12.86
C ARG A 46 20.30 37.61 -13.69
N SER A 47 21.47 38.17 -13.96
CA SER A 47 22.57 37.44 -14.61
C SER A 47 23.18 36.38 -13.67
N PRO A 48 23.69 35.25 -14.20
CA PRO A 48 24.31 34.21 -13.38
C PRO A 48 25.47 34.76 -12.52
N LYS A 49 25.52 34.34 -11.24
CA LYS A 49 26.59 34.69 -10.29
C LYS A 49 27.58 33.52 -10.21
N PHE A 50 28.88 33.82 -10.10
CA PHE A 50 29.89 32.80 -9.81
C PHE A 50 29.88 32.46 -8.32
N LEU A 51 30.10 31.19 -7.98
CA LEU A 51 30.18 30.73 -6.59
C LEU A 51 31.32 31.44 -5.86
N ALA A 52 30.97 32.18 -4.81
CA ALA A 52 31.93 32.49 -3.76
C ALA A 52 32.17 31.20 -2.95
N TYR A 53 33.42 30.87 -2.64
CA TYR A 53 33.91 29.59 -2.07
C TYR A 53 33.26 29.13 -0.73
N THR A 54 32.24 29.82 -0.21
CA THR A 54 31.69 29.64 1.14
C THR A 54 30.17 29.56 1.26
N GLU A 55 29.39 29.71 0.18
CA GLU A 55 27.93 29.66 0.25
C GLU A 55 27.44 28.24 -0.05
N LYS A 56 26.89 27.56 0.97
CA LYS A 56 26.05 26.37 0.73
C LYS A 56 24.74 26.83 0.10
N PRO A 57 24.16 26.08 -0.85
CA PRO A 57 22.83 26.39 -1.36
C PRO A 57 21.86 26.47 -0.17
N ASP A 58 21.10 27.56 -0.10
CA ASP A 58 20.01 27.71 0.86
C ASP A 58 18.90 26.75 0.42
N ASP A 59 18.45 25.91 1.36
CA ASP A 59 17.38 24.93 1.14
C ASP A 59 16.00 25.60 1.00
N GLY A 60 15.93 26.93 1.10
CA GLY A 60 14.71 27.72 1.00
C GLY A 60 13.72 27.43 2.15
N PHE A 61 12.61 28.16 2.17
CA PHE A 61 11.53 27.84 3.09
C PHE A 61 10.70 26.65 2.58
N ARG A 62 10.76 25.53 3.31
CA ARG A 62 9.99 24.32 3.02
C ARG A 62 8.55 24.43 3.53
N PHE A 63 7.59 24.48 2.62
CA PHE A 63 6.17 24.41 2.96
C PHE A 63 5.62 23.02 2.62
N VAL A 64 5.32 22.21 3.65
CA VAL A 64 4.78 20.84 3.57
C VAL A 64 5.74 19.80 2.96
N ASP A 65 6.65 20.22 2.08
CA ASP A 65 7.61 19.33 1.44
C ASP A 65 8.84 19.03 2.33
N ASN A 66 9.22 17.75 2.39
CA ASN A 66 10.45 17.27 3.04
C ASN A 66 11.57 17.01 2.03
N HIS A 67 11.31 17.21 0.73
CA HIS A 67 12.29 17.04 -0.33
C HIS A 67 13.46 18.01 -0.10
N LYS A 68 14.67 17.48 -0.27
CA LYS A 68 15.88 18.27 -0.17
C LYS A 68 16.33 18.62 -1.58
N HIS A 69 16.80 19.84 -1.76
CA HIS A 69 17.43 20.26 -3.02
C HIS A 69 18.87 19.74 -3.08
N ASP A 70 19.08 18.46 -2.79
CA ASP A 70 20.41 17.84 -2.65
C ASP A 70 20.82 16.99 -3.86
N THR A 71 19.93 16.78 -4.83
CA THR A 71 20.26 16.14 -6.11
C THR A 71 21.37 16.93 -6.80
N PRO A 72 22.53 16.33 -7.13
CA PRO A 72 23.65 17.06 -7.73
C PRO A 72 23.31 17.57 -9.13
N THR A 73 23.80 18.76 -9.47
CA THR A 73 23.68 19.29 -10.84
C THR A 73 24.41 18.38 -11.82
N PRO A 74 23.78 17.97 -12.94
CA PRO A 74 24.43 17.15 -13.94
C PRO A 74 25.69 17.81 -14.50
N LYS A 75 26.82 17.08 -14.49
CA LYS A 75 28.11 17.59 -14.99
C LYS A 75 28.06 18.02 -16.45
N ASP A 76 27.26 17.31 -17.25
CA ASP A 76 27.09 17.57 -18.68
C ASP A 76 26.43 18.92 -18.99
N TRP A 77 25.81 19.57 -17.99
CA TRP A 77 25.25 20.92 -18.16
C TRP A 77 26.34 22.00 -18.16
N ALA A 78 27.58 21.67 -17.78
CA ALA A 78 28.71 22.60 -17.74
C ALA A 78 28.43 23.86 -16.89
N LEU A 79 27.64 23.73 -15.83
CA LEU A 79 27.32 24.81 -14.88
C LEU A 79 28.23 24.82 -13.65
N GLU A 80 29.35 24.10 -13.70
CA GLU A 80 30.34 24.10 -12.62
C GLU A 80 30.86 25.53 -12.36
N GLY A 81 30.85 25.96 -11.11
CA GLY A 81 31.30 27.29 -10.70
C GLY A 81 30.23 28.38 -10.71
N PHE A 82 29.01 28.11 -11.19
CA PHE A 82 27.86 29.03 -11.06
C PHE A 82 27.04 28.75 -9.80
N GLU A 83 26.49 29.82 -9.23
CA GLU A 83 25.55 29.73 -8.11
C GLU A 83 24.29 29.01 -8.56
N ARG A 84 23.90 27.99 -7.78
CA ARG A 84 22.66 27.25 -7.96
C ARG A 84 21.59 27.84 -7.06
N VAL A 85 20.43 28.12 -7.63
CA VAL A 85 19.23 28.58 -6.92
C VAL A 85 18.12 27.58 -7.18
N ASP A 86 17.79 26.78 -6.17
CA ASP A 86 16.65 25.86 -6.23
C ASP A 86 15.39 26.55 -5.71
N VAL A 87 14.24 26.15 -6.28
CA VAL A 87 12.92 26.66 -5.89
C VAL A 87 11.91 25.53 -5.91
N ASN A 88 10.80 25.70 -5.22
CA ASN A 88 9.67 24.79 -5.33
C ASN A 88 8.89 25.09 -6.62
N GLN A 89 8.22 24.09 -7.19
CA GLN A 89 7.40 24.29 -8.39
C GLN A 89 6.31 25.36 -8.20
N ALA A 90 5.79 25.51 -6.97
CA ALA A 90 4.83 26.54 -6.61
C ALA A 90 5.39 27.97 -6.71
N ASP A 91 6.70 28.15 -6.59
CA ASP A 91 7.42 29.44 -6.59
C ASP A 91 7.55 30.03 -8.01
N ILE A 92 7.34 29.21 -9.05
CA ILE A 92 7.36 29.64 -10.45
C ILE A 92 6.18 30.60 -10.75
N ALA A 93 5.02 30.38 -10.12
CA ALA A 93 3.84 31.23 -10.29
C ALA A 93 4.07 32.69 -9.83
N PRO A 94 4.54 32.96 -8.60
CA PRO A 94 4.87 34.33 -8.19
C PRO A 94 6.04 34.92 -9.00
N LEU A 95 7.04 34.11 -9.40
CA LEU A 95 8.11 34.57 -10.30
C LEU A 95 7.55 35.12 -11.61
N MET A 96 6.72 34.34 -12.31
CA MET A 96 6.11 34.76 -13.57
C MET A 96 5.25 36.01 -13.40
N ALA A 97 4.43 36.08 -12.34
CA ALA A 97 3.57 37.24 -12.08
C ALA A 97 4.38 38.52 -11.86
N THR A 98 5.47 38.45 -11.09
CA THR A 98 6.36 39.59 -10.85
C THR A 98 7.07 40.05 -12.13
N LEU A 99 7.51 39.13 -12.99
CA LEU A 99 8.18 39.48 -14.26
C LEU A 99 7.27 40.26 -15.21
N VAL A 100 5.97 39.97 -15.22
CA VAL A 100 4.98 40.70 -16.05
C VAL A 100 4.32 41.86 -15.32
N GLY A 101 4.76 42.19 -14.11
CA GLY A 101 4.22 43.30 -13.30
C GLY A 101 2.77 43.08 -12.85
N LEU A 102 2.34 41.83 -12.68
CA LEU A 102 0.99 41.49 -12.22
C LEU A 102 0.96 41.10 -10.73
N PRO A 103 -0.18 41.26 -10.05
CA PRO A 103 -0.36 40.75 -8.69
C PRO A 103 -0.10 39.25 -8.59
N CYS A 104 0.44 38.79 -7.44
CA CYS A 104 0.64 37.37 -7.17
C CYS A 104 -0.69 36.58 -7.30
N PRO A 105 -0.69 35.40 -7.97
CA PRO A 105 -1.92 34.64 -8.19
C PRO A 105 -2.61 34.26 -6.89
N MET A 106 -3.95 34.36 -6.87
CA MET A 106 -4.71 34.32 -5.62
C MET A 106 -4.56 33.03 -4.80
N ASN A 107 -4.39 31.90 -5.49
CA ASN A 107 -4.26 30.57 -4.90
C ASN A 107 -2.81 30.09 -4.81
N SER A 108 -1.83 30.96 -5.11
CA SER A 108 -0.42 30.60 -5.02
C SER A 108 0.02 30.51 -3.57
N VAL A 109 0.64 29.39 -3.20
CA VAL A 109 1.37 29.24 -1.93
C VAL A 109 2.89 29.38 -2.12
N GLY A 110 3.32 29.71 -3.34
CA GLY A 110 4.73 29.88 -3.68
C GLY A 110 5.34 31.12 -3.04
N SER A 111 6.59 30.99 -2.61
CA SER A 111 7.44 32.07 -2.18
C SER A 111 8.09 32.73 -3.40
N LEU A 112 8.11 34.06 -3.46
CA LEU A 112 8.78 34.76 -4.56
C LEU A 112 10.29 34.47 -4.57
N PRO A 113 10.86 33.86 -5.62
CA PRO A 113 12.28 33.55 -5.67
C PRO A 113 13.09 34.78 -6.11
N THR A 114 13.39 35.66 -5.15
CA THR A 114 14.12 36.92 -5.38
C THR A 114 15.50 36.76 -6.04
N PRO A 115 16.28 35.66 -5.86
CA PRO A 115 17.57 35.53 -6.53
C PRO A 115 17.47 35.50 -8.06
N TYR A 116 16.32 35.11 -8.63
CA TYR A 116 16.07 35.14 -10.08
C TYR A 116 15.82 36.56 -10.61
N LEU A 117 15.46 37.51 -9.75
CA LEU A 117 14.95 38.81 -10.16
C LEU A 117 16.05 39.89 -10.16
N LYS A 118 15.99 40.74 -11.18
CA LYS A 118 16.79 41.95 -11.33
C LYS A 118 15.89 43.16 -11.06
N LEU A 119 15.64 43.42 -9.79
CA LEU A 119 14.83 44.55 -9.30
C LEU A 119 15.69 45.56 -8.53
N ARG A 120 15.20 46.79 -8.37
CA ARG A 120 15.75 47.72 -7.38
C ARG A 120 15.33 47.22 -6.00
N LYS A 121 16.15 47.48 -4.96
CA LYS A 121 15.84 47.05 -3.57
C LYS A 121 14.42 47.43 -3.13
N ALA A 122 13.94 48.63 -3.49
CA ALA A 122 12.57 49.07 -3.19
C ALA A 122 11.51 48.19 -3.87
N ASP A 123 11.62 47.95 -5.18
CA ASP A 123 10.67 47.14 -5.94
C ASP A 123 10.69 45.67 -5.48
N GLU A 124 11.87 45.16 -5.09
CA GLU A 124 12.07 43.80 -4.59
C GLU A 124 11.32 43.58 -3.27
N VAL A 125 11.48 44.48 -2.30
CA VAL A 125 10.78 44.41 -1.01
C VAL A 125 9.27 44.59 -1.19
N GLU A 126 8.83 45.50 -2.07
CA GLU A 126 7.41 45.66 -2.38
C GLU A 126 6.81 44.40 -3.01
N ALA A 127 7.54 43.73 -3.91
CA ALA A 127 7.12 42.47 -4.50
C ALA A 127 7.02 41.33 -3.47
N VAL A 128 7.98 41.24 -2.55
CA VAL A 128 7.94 40.26 -1.45
C VAL A 128 6.80 40.55 -0.48
N LEU A 129 6.56 41.81 -0.14
CA LEU A 129 5.42 42.21 0.67
C LEU A 129 4.09 41.88 -0.02
N ALA A 130 3.98 42.09 -1.34
CA ALA A 130 2.78 41.73 -2.10
C ALA A 130 2.53 40.21 -2.10
N ASN A 131 3.57 39.39 -2.32
CA ASN A 131 3.51 37.93 -2.17
C ASN A 131 3.07 37.52 -0.76
N THR A 132 3.65 38.15 0.27
CA THR A 132 3.34 37.92 1.68
C THR A 132 1.89 38.25 2.02
N LYS A 133 1.40 39.42 1.60
CA LYS A 133 -0.01 39.83 1.77
C LYS A 133 -0.96 38.84 1.12
N GLN A 134 -0.61 38.30 -0.06
CA GLN A 134 -1.46 37.33 -0.75
C GLN A 134 -1.59 36.02 0.04
N ILE A 135 -0.48 35.50 0.57
CA ILE A 135 -0.48 34.27 1.40
C ILE A 135 -1.19 34.53 2.74
N LEU A 136 -0.96 35.68 3.36
CA LEU A 136 -1.64 36.09 4.59
C LEU A 136 -3.16 36.15 4.39
N ASN A 137 -3.64 36.71 3.28
CA ASN A 137 -5.07 36.75 2.97
C ASN A 137 -5.68 35.36 2.81
N GLN A 138 -4.95 34.40 2.24
CA GLN A 138 -5.39 33.00 2.21
C GLN A 138 -5.52 32.41 3.62
N PHE A 139 -4.54 32.68 4.49
CA PHE A 139 -4.61 32.28 5.90
C PHE A 139 -5.83 32.88 6.60
N LEU A 140 -6.04 34.20 6.47
CA LEU A 140 -7.18 34.89 7.08
C LEU A 140 -8.51 34.33 6.60
N ARG A 141 -8.64 34.05 5.29
CA ARG A 141 -9.83 33.44 4.74
C ARG A 141 -10.07 32.03 5.27
N LYS A 142 -9.02 31.21 5.38
CA LYS A 142 -9.10 29.85 5.95
C LYS A 142 -9.48 29.89 7.43
N SER A 143 -8.90 30.80 8.19
CA SER A 143 -9.24 31.05 9.60
C SER A 143 -10.72 31.39 9.74
N GLN A 144 -11.22 32.36 8.97
CA GLN A 144 -12.61 32.78 9.00
C GLN A 144 -13.58 31.65 8.63
N LEU A 145 -13.26 30.87 7.59
CA LEU A 145 -14.08 29.73 7.19
C LEU A 145 -14.18 28.71 8.34
N LYS A 146 -13.06 28.36 8.96
CA LYS A 146 -13.05 27.40 10.07
C LYS A 146 -13.74 27.96 11.32
N GLU A 147 -13.55 29.23 11.64
CA GLU A 147 -14.24 29.91 12.75
C GLU A 147 -15.77 29.90 12.56
N SER A 148 -16.24 30.15 11.34
CA SER A 148 -17.67 30.19 11.02
C SER A 148 -18.39 28.84 11.14
N SER A 149 -17.64 27.74 11.14
CA SER A 149 -18.19 26.40 11.21
C SER A 149 -17.80 25.65 12.48
N SER A 150 -16.83 26.10 13.27
CA SER A 150 -16.36 25.37 14.45
C SER A 150 -17.15 25.76 15.69
N LEU A 151 -17.63 24.78 16.48
CA LEU A 151 -18.26 25.06 17.76
C LEU A 151 -17.25 25.59 18.80
N TYR A 152 -16.01 25.09 18.74
CA TYR A 152 -14.90 25.53 19.58
C TYR A 152 -13.69 25.91 18.71
N PHE A 153 -13.65 27.17 18.28
CA PHE A 153 -12.58 27.68 17.46
C PHE A 153 -11.32 27.99 18.27
N LYS A 154 -10.17 27.54 17.78
CA LYS A 154 -8.84 27.79 18.33
C LYS A 154 -8.02 28.55 17.28
N PRO A 155 -7.72 29.83 17.50
CA PRO A 155 -6.97 30.62 16.52
C PRO A 155 -5.49 30.21 16.49
N PHE A 156 -4.85 30.46 15.35
CA PHE A 156 -3.40 30.33 15.20
C PHE A 156 -2.70 31.52 15.87
N LYS A 157 -2.33 31.34 17.14
CA LYS A 157 -1.77 32.39 18.01
C LYS A 157 -0.60 33.20 17.41
N PRO A 158 0.36 32.62 16.67
CA PRO A 158 1.50 33.39 16.14
C PRO A 158 1.10 34.55 15.22
N LEU A 159 -0.07 34.49 14.59
CA LEU A 159 -0.59 35.56 13.73
C LEU A 159 -1.68 36.41 14.38
N ALA A 160 -1.82 36.39 15.72
CA ALA A 160 -2.83 37.21 16.39
C ALA A 160 -2.63 38.73 16.15
N ASN A 161 -1.38 39.18 16.05
CA ASN A 161 -1.01 40.59 15.88
C ASN A 161 -0.52 40.91 14.46
N PHE A 162 -0.95 40.16 13.45
CA PHE A 162 -0.48 40.33 12.07
C PHE A 162 -0.65 41.77 11.55
N SER A 163 -1.71 42.48 11.96
CA SER A 163 -1.98 43.85 11.50
C SER A 163 -0.92 44.84 11.97
N LEU A 164 -0.40 44.66 13.19
CA LEU A 164 0.69 45.50 13.71
C LEU A 164 1.99 45.25 12.95
N VAL A 165 2.32 43.97 12.72
CA VAL A 165 3.51 43.58 11.94
C VAL A 165 3.43 44.13 10.52
N LEU A 166 2.26 44.06 9.89
CA LEU A 166 2.05 44.58 8.55
C LEU A 166 2.26 46.10 8.48
N SER A 167 1.71 46.85 9.44
CA SER A 167 1.92 48.30 9.55
C SER A 167 3.40 48.64 9.75
N GLN A 168 4.11 47.88 10.59
CA GLN A 168 5.54 48.08 10.82
C GLN A 168 6.36 47.87 9.55
N ILE A 169 6.03 46.85 8.75
CA ILE A 169 6.70 46.61 7.46
C ILE A 169 6.46 47.80 6.51
N GLU A 170 5.23 48.31 6.42
CA GLU A 170 4.89 49.45 5.56
C GLU A 170 5.61 50.75 6.01
N ASP A 171 5.76 50.94 7.32
CA ASP A 171 6.53 52.05 7.90
C ASP A 171 8.03 51.92 7.59
N LEU A 172 8.60 50.71 7.67
CA LEU A 172 10.01 50.43 7.34
C LEU A 172 10.30 50.70 5.86
N ILE A 173 9.39 50.28 4.96
CA ILE A 173 9.51 50.56 3.51
C ILE A 173 9.47 52.07 3.27
N SER A 174 8.56 52.79 3.92
CA SER A 174 8.45 54.25 3.84
C SER A 174 9.71 54.94 4.38
N GLY A 175 10.30 54.40 5.44
CA GLY A 175 11.57 54.82 6.04
C GLY A 175 12.81 54.40 5.24
N ARG A 176 12.66 53.65 4.14
CA ARG A 176 13.73 53.09 3.29
C ARG A 176 14.64 52.08 4.00
N ASP A 177 14.20 51.50 5.11
CA ASP A 177 14.87 50.36 5.74
C ASP A 177 14.42 49.06 5.08
N TYR A 178 14.95 48.84 3.87
CA TYR A 178 14.55 47.72 3.01
C TYR A 178 15.01 46.36 3.53
N GLU A 179 16.14 46.30 4.24
CA GLU A 179 16.68 45.03 4.74
C GLU A 179 15.81 44.49 5.88
N THR A 180 15.48 45.32 6.87
CA THR A 180 14.57 44.92 7.95
C THR A 180 13.15 44.63 7.43
N ALA A 181 12.66 45.43 6.47
CA ALA A 181 11.35 45.20 5.86
C ALA A 181 11.27 43.87 5.10
N MET A 182 12.36 43.47 4.42
CA MET A 182 12.45 42.18 3.74
C MET A 182 12.34 41.04 4.75
N GLU A 183 13.19 41.03 5.78
CA GLU A 183 13.23 39.98 6.80
C GLU A 183 11.87 39.81 7.49
N GLN A 184 11.22 40.91 7.86
CA GLN A 184 9.90 40.87 8.48
C GLN A 184 8.79 40.39 7.52
N SER A 185 8.87 40.75 6.25
CA SER A 185 7.94 40.25 5.23
C SER A 185 8.06 38.74 5.06
N GLU A 186 9.29 38.23 4.96
CA GLU A 186 9.54 36.80 4.82
C GLU A 186 9.13 36.02 6.07
N GLU A 187 9.38 36.55 7.26
CA GLU A 187 8.93 35.94 8.52
C GLU A 187 7.39 35.91 8.62
N LEU A 188 6.72 37.00 8.23
CA LEU A 188 5.24 37.04 8.18
C LEU A 188 4.69 36.02 7.18
N ARG A 189 5.31 35.88 5.99
CA ARG A 189 4.97 34.85 5.01
C ARG A 189 5.16 33.46 5.60
N ARG A 190 6.29 33.21 6.26
CA ARG A 190 6.62 31.95 6.92
C ARG A 190 5.55 31.55 7.94
N LEU A 191 5.13 32.50 8.78
CA LEU A 191 4.06 32.30 9.75
C LEU A 191 2.69 32.09 9.08
N ALA A 192 2.40 32.78 7.98
CA ALA A 192 1.16 32.61 7.21
C ALA A 192 1.07 31.22 6.57
N LEU A 193 2.17 30.73 5.99
CA LEU A 193 2.27 29.36 5.49
C LEU A 193 2.09 28.35 6.63
N ALA A 194 2.79 28.52 7.76
CA ALA A 194 2.59 27.66 8.94
C ALA A 194 1.13 27.67 9.44
N GLY A 195 0.47 28.84 9.40
CA GLY A 195 -0.94 28.99 9.74
C GLY A 195 -1.88 28.30 8.75
N LEU A 196 -1.57 28.31 7.45
CA LEU A 196 -2.31 27.54 6.45
C LEU A 196 -2.21 26.04 6.73
N HIS A 197 -1.01 25.53 7.03
CA HIS A 197 -0.82 24.13 7.39
C HIS A 197 -1.57 23.76 8.69
N TYR A 198 -1.58 24.66 9.68
CA TYR A 198 -2.37 24.50 10.90
C TYR A 198 -3.86 24.30 10.60
N PHE A 199 -4.44 25.08 9.68
CA PHE A 199 -5.85 24.91 9.31
C PHE A 199 -6.11 23.72 8.38
N GLN A 200 -5.14 23.32 7.56
CA GLN A 200 -5.22 22.07 6.77
C GLN A 200 -5.24 20.83 7.66
N THR A 201 -4.49 20.85 8.77
CA THR A 201 -4.37 19.75 9.73
C THR A 201 -5.16 19.98 11.02
N TYR A 202 -6.11 20.90 11.02
CA TYR A 202 -6.79 21.37 12.23
C TYR A 202 -7.50 20.23 12.98
N ASP A 203 -8.17 19.35 12.23
CA ASP A 203 -8.95 18.25 12.77
C ASP A 203 -8.13 16.95 12.91
N TRP A 204 -6.82 16.97 12.60
CA TRP A 204 -6.01 15.75 12.50
C TRP A 204 -6.00 14.95 13.81
N PHE A 205 -5.94 15.62 14.96
CA PHE A 205 -5.84 14.94 16.26
C PHE A 205 -7.15 14.20 16.58
N MET A 206 -8.29 14.83 16.32
CA MET A 206 -9.61 14.20 16.47
C MET A 206 -9.75 13.02 15.53
N LEU A 207 -9.42 13.19 14.25
CA LEU A 207 -9.50 12.13 13.24
C LEU A 207 -8.58 10.97 13.58
N MET A 208 -7.32 11.25 13.91
CA MET A 208 -6.32 10.25 14.27
C MET A 208 -6.76 9.47 15.51
N THR A 209 -7.27 10.16 16.54
CA THR A 209 -7.80 9.50 17.75
C THR A 209 -8.98 8.61 17.42
N THR A 210 -9.95 9.12 16.65
CA THR A 210 -11.16 8.38 16.26
C THR A 210 -10.81 7.14 15.45
N ILE A 211 -9.98 7.28 14.42
CA ILE A 211 -9.55 6.19 13.54
C ILE A 211 -8.76 5.15 14.33
N THR A 212 -7.84 5.58 15.20
CA THR A 212 -7.07 4.68 16.07
C THR A 212 -7.97 3.90 17.02
N LEU A 213 -8.92 4.57 17.67
CA LEU A 213 -9.93 3.91 18.50
C LEU A 213 -10.82 2.97 17.67
N GLY A 214 -11.14 3.32 16.44
CA GLY A 214 -11.86 2.46 15.51
C GLY A 214 -11.09 1.16 15.21
N TYR A 215 -9.80 1.26 14.88
CA TYR A 215 -8.93 0.09 14.65
C TYR A 215 -8.77 -0.77 15.90
N ILE A 216 -8.49 -0.17 17.06
CA ILE A 216 -8.41 -0.90 18.34
C ILE A 216 -9.74 -1.59 18.63
N GLY A 217 -10.85 -0.87 18.47
CA GLY A 217 -12.19 -1.39 18.66
C GLY A 217 -12.49 -2.58 17.75
N TRP A 218 -12.08 -2.50 16.48
CA TRP A 218 -12.21 -3.60 15.52
C TRP A 218 -11.40 -4.83 15.95
N MET A 219 -10.13 -4.65 16.33
CA MET A 219 -9.27 -5.75 16.82
C MET A 219 -9.86 -6.43 18.05
N VAL A 220 -10.37 -5.67 19.03
CA VAL A 220 -11.00 -6.22 20.23
C VAL A 220 -12.28 -6.99 19.87
N ASN A 221 -13.11 -6.47 18.96
CA ASN A 221 -14.31 -7.18 18.49
C ASN A 221 -13.94 -8.50 17.79
N LEU A 222 -12.87 -8.52 16.97
CA LEU A 222 -12.37 -9.74 16.35
C LEU A 222 -11.87 -10.74 17.38
N ILE A 223 -11.12 -10.30 18.41
CA ILE A 223 -10.67 -11.17 19.50
C ILE A 223 -11.87 -11.78 20.23
N ILE A 224 -12.89 -10.97 20.55
CA ILE A 224 -14.12 -11.46 21.19
C ILE A 224 -14.80 -12.51 20.29
N HIS A 225 -14.92 -12.23 18.99
CA HIS A 225 -15.53 -13.16 18.04
C HIS A 225 -14.74 -14.48 17.95
N VAL A 226 -13.41 -14.41 17.85
CA VAL A 226 -12.54 -15.59 17.78
C VAL A 226 -12.66 -16.44 19.04
N LEU A 227 -12.62 -15.81 20.22
CA LEU A 227 -12.80 -16.49 21.49
C LEU A 227 -14.19 -17.12 21.62
N GLN A 228 -15.24 -16.47 21.11
CA GLN A 228 -16.61 -16.97 21.19
C GLN A 228 -16.94 -18.08 20.20
N SER A 229 -16.39 -18.01 18.99
CA SER A 229 -16.79 -18.92 17.91
C SER A 229 -15.84 -20.10 17.73
N TYR A 230 -14.56 -19.95 18.07
CA TYR A 230 -13.52 -20.94 17.70
C TYR A 230 -12.75 -21.52 18.87
N THR A 231 -13.12 -21.21 20.11
CA THR A 231 -12.51 -21.80 21.32
C THR A 231 -13.56 -22.50 22.19
N SER A 232 -13.13 -23.38 23.09
CA SER A 232 -14.01 -24.06 24.06
C SER A 232 -14.49 -23.15 25.18
N TYR A 233 -14.03 -21.90 25.20
CA TYR A 233 -14.25 -20.94 26.27
C TYR A 233 -15.74 -20.65 26.57
N PRO A 234 -16.65 -20.51 25.58
CA PRO A 234 -18.07 -20.34 25.83
C PRO A 234 -18.70 -21.53 26.56
N VAL A 235 -18.28 -22.75 26.25
CA VAL A 235 -18.80 -23.98 26.88
C VAL A 235 -18.32 -24.08 28.33
N ILE A 236 -17.07 -23.70 28.59
CA ILE A 236 -16.50 -23.62 29.95
C ILE A 236 -17.23 -22.55 30.78
N LEU A 237 -17.51 -21.39 30.17
CA LEU A 237 -18.26 -20.31 30.79
C LEU A 237 -19.70 -20.70 31.10
N LEU A 238 -20.40 -21.36 30.17
CA LEU A 238 -21.77 -21.80 30.36
C LEU A 238 -21.88 -22.89 31.45
N LYS A 239 -20.86 -23.75 31.58
CA LYS A 239 -20.78 -24.76 32.65
C LYS A 239 -20.43 -24.16 34.02
N ARG A 240 -19.61 -23.10 34.09
CA ARG A 240 -19.15 -22.47 35.35
C ARG A 240 -20.02 -21.32 35.83
N ALA A 241 -20.72 -20.63 34.93
CA ALA A 241 -21.52 -19.46 35.24
C ALA A 241 -22.97 -19.70 34.82
N GLN A 242 -23.89 -19.63 35.78
CA GLN A 242 -25.30 -19.35 35.56
C GLN A 242 -25.46 -17.92 35.02
N LEU A 243 -24.93 -17.65 33.82
CA LEU A 243 -25.07 -16.35 33.15
C LEU A 243 -26.50 -16.23 32.63
N TYR A 244 -27.39 -15.78 33.50
CA TYR A 244 -28.69 -15.26 33.09
C TYR A 244 -28.48 -14.13 32.08
N PRO A 245 -29.18 -14.12 30.93
CA PRO A 245 -29.13 -13.02 29.99
C PRO A 245 -29.79 -11.80 30.66
N ASN A 246 -28.97 -10.95 31.25
CA ASN A 246 -29.47 -9.76 31.92
C ASN A 246 -29.94 -8.75 30.85
N ASN A 247 -31.04 -8.05 31.13
CA ASN A 247 -31.69 -7.09 30.22
C ASN A 247 -30.85 -5.80 29.96
N THR A 248 -29.56 -5.84 30.31
CA THR A 248 -28.56 -4.77 30.14
C THR A 248 -28.15 -4.58 28.67
N SER A 249 -28.31 -5.59 27.81
CA SER A 249 -27.91 -5.49 26.41
C SER A 249 -28.67 -4.41 25.63
N MET A 250 -29.98 -4.26 25.84
CA MET A 250 -30.78 -3.28 25.11
C MET A 250 -30.45 -1.84 25.54
N LYS A 251 -30.18 -1.64 26.84
CA LYS A 251 -29.80 -0.32 27.39
C LYS A 251 -28.49 0.20 26.80
N VAL A 252 -27.49 -0.68 26.61
CA VAL A 252 -26.20 -0.31 26.01
C VAL A 252 -26.38 0.11 24.55
N TYR A 253 -27.19 -0.60 23.76
CA TYR A 253 -27.47 -0.20 22.38
C TYR A 253 -28.23 1.11 22.29
N ILE A 254 -29.22 1.35 23.15
CA ILE A 254 -29.95 2.63 23.19
C ILE A 254 -28.99 3.77 23.52
N CYS A 255 -28.11 3.59 24.51
CA CYS A 255 -27.08 4.57 24.87
C CYS A 255 -26.10 4.82 23.71
N GLY A 256 -25.64 3.75 23.04
CA GLY A 256 -24.78 3.84 21.86
C GLY A 256 -25.44 4.57 20.71
N CYS A 257 -26.70 4.26 20.39
CA CYS A 257 -27.48 4.96 19.36
C CYS A 257 -27.69 6.43 19.70
N PHE A 258 -27.96 6.75 20.98
CA PHE A 258 -28.07 8.13 21.43
C PHE A 258 -26.74 8.89 21.25
N PHE A 259 -25.62 8.30 21.66
CA PHE A 259 -24.29 8.91 21.50
C PHE A 259 -23.90 9.08 20.03
N MET A 260 -24.27 8.11 19.19
CA MET A 260 -24.10 8.14 17.74
C MET A 260 -24.93 9.25 17.09
N GLY A 261 -26.19 9.42 17.51
CA GLY A 261 -27.06 10.51 17.09
C GLY A 261 -26.55 11.88 17.51
N LEU A 262 -26.16 12.03 18.78
CA LEU A 262 -25.58 13.26 19.32
C LEU A 262 -24.31 13.67 18.57
N SER A 263 -23.39 12.72 18.37
CA SER A 263 -22.15 12.97 17.62
C SER A 263 -22.42 13.35 16.17
N SER A 264 -23.42 12.73 15.53
CA SER A 264 -23.84 13.10 14.17
C SER A 264 -24.37 14.53 14.11
N ILE A 265 -25.19 14.93 15.09
CA ILE A 265 -25.73 16.29 15.18
C ILE A 265 -24.59 17.31 15.37
N LEU A 266 -23.64 17.03 16.27
CA LEU A 266 -22.48 17.92 16.48
C LEU A 266 -21.67 18.10 15.19
N LEU A 267 -21.37 17.02 14.47
CA LEU A 267 -20.66 17.09 13.20
C LEU A 267 -21.44 17.83 12.09
N LEU A 268 -22.77 17.69 12.07
CA LEU A 268 -23.65 18.44 11.16
C LEU A 268 -23.62 19.94 11.47
N LEU A 269 -23.69 20.30 12.76
CA LEU A 269 -23.56 21.70 13.20
C LEU A 269 -22.19 22.26 12.81
N GLU A 270 -21.14 21.44 12.86
CA GLU A 270 -19.79 21.83 12.42
C GLU A 270 -19.57 21.85 10.91
N LYS A 271 -20.59 21.49 10.11
CA LYS A 271 -20.50 21.34 8.64
C LYS A 271 -19.35 20.40 8.23
N SER A 272 -19.12 19.36 9.02
CA SER A 272 -18.04 18.40 8.79
C SER A 272 -18.29 17.58 7.51
N PRO A 273 -17.23 17.11 6.82
CA PRO A 273 -17.36 16.22 5.68
C PRO A 273 -18.06 14.91 6.04
N LEU A 274 -18.80 14.31 5.09
CA LEU A 274 -19.52 13.04 5.30
C LEU A 274 -18.64 11.90 5.84
N LEU A 275 -17.36 11.88 5.45
CA LEU A 275 -16.40 10.88 5.93
C LEU A 275 -16.17 10.95 7.45
N TYR A 276 -16.28 12.14 8.06
CA TYR A 276 -16.08 12.30 9.51
C TYR A 276 -17.19 11.59 10.28
N HIS A 277 -18.43 11.67 9.77
CA HIS A 277 -19.54 10.89 10.29
C HIS A 277 -19.23 9.41 10.19
N ALA A 278 -18.83 8.91 9.02
CA ALA A 278 -18.53 7.49 8.86
C ALA A 278 -17.49 6.98 9.88
N TYR A 279 -16.39 7.72 10.10
CA TYR A 279 -15.35 7.33 11.07
C TYR A 279 -15.86 7.34 12.52
N VAL A 280 -16.55 8.40 12.94
CA VAL A 280 -17.05 8.53 14.32
C VAL A 280 -18.13 7.50 14.60
N LEU A 281 -19.10 7.33 13.70
CA LEU A 281 -20.21 6.39 13.88
C LEU A 281 -19.74 4.94 13.89
N CYS A 282 -18.83 4.57 12.99
CA CYS A 282 -18.21 3.24 12.98
C CYS A 282 -17.48 2.96 14.30
N THR A 283 -16.70 3.94 14.79
CA THR A 283 -15.98 3.82 16.06
C THR A 283 -16.96 3.63 17.23
N ILE A 284 -17.99 4.48 17.34
CA ILE A 284 -19.02 4.37 18.39
C ILE A 284 -19.71 3.01 18.32
N PHE A 285 -20.06 2.53 17.13
CA PHE A 285 -20.69 1.23 16.95
C PHE A 285 -19.81 0.08 17.47
N LEU A 286 -18.52 0.07 17.10
CA LEU A 286 -17.57 -0.96 17.54
C LEU A 286 -17.39 -0.96 19.06
N TRP A 287 -17.26 0.22 19.68
CA TRP A 287 -17.12 0.32 21.14
C TRP A 287 -18.41 0.00 21.89
N THR A 288 -19.57 0.32 21.32
CA THR A 288 -20.88 -0.10 21.87
C THR A 288 -20.96 -1.64 21.94
N ARG A 289 -20.49 -2.35 20.91
CA ARG A 289 -20.42 -3.82 20.92
C ARG A 289 -19.45 -4.37 21.98
N ILE A 290 -18.32 -3.70 22.21
CA ILE A 290 -17.37 -4.08 23.26
C ILE A 290 -18.00 -3.92 24.64
N VAL A 291 -18.63 -2.78 24.92
CA VAL A 291 -19.31 -2.51 26.20
C VAL A 291 -20.44 -3.50 26.44
N GLN A 292 -21.18 -3.88 25.39
CA GLN A 292 -22.21 -4.92 25.47
C GLN A 292 -21.63 -6.28 25.92
N LYS A 293 -20.37 -6.57 25.58
CA LYS A 293 -19.67 -7.81 25.92
C LYS A 293 -18.67 -7.64 27.09
N ILE A 294 -18.81 -6.59 27.90
CA ILE A 294 -17.84 -6.29 28.96
C ILE A 294 -17.76 -7.38 30.02
N ASP A 295 -18.87 -8.03 30.36
CA ASP A 295 -18.88 -9.11 31.36
C ASP A 295 -18.18 -10.39 30.83
N PHE A 296 -18.25 -10.62 29.52
CA PHE A 296 -17.45 -11.67 28.87
C PHE A 296 -15.96 -11.34 28.96
N LEU A 297 -15.56 -10.09 28.65
CA LEU A 297 -14.17 -9.65 28.76
C LEU A 297 -13.63 -9.74 30.20
N LYS A 298 -14.42 -9.33 31.20
CA LYS A 298 -14.08 -9.50 32.62
C LYS A 298 -13.85 -10.98 32.98
N SER A 299 -14.65 -11.86 32.40
CA SER A 299 -14.51 -13.30 32.63
C SER A 299 -13.24 -13.84 31.97
N VAL A 300 -12.95 -13.46 30.71
CA VAL A 300 -11.69 -13.76 30.01
C VAL A 300 -10.49 -13.31 30.83
N TRP A 301 -10.51 -12.08 31.33
CA TRP A 301 -9.44 -11.53 32.15
C TRP A 301 -9.23 -12.32 33.44
N ARG A 302 -10.31 -12.74 34.11
CA ARG A 302 -10.25 -13.54 35.33
C ARG A 302 -9.61 -14.92 35.08
N GLU A 303 -10.00 -15.60 34.00
CA GLU A 303 -9.38 -16.88 33.67
C GLU A 303 -7.91 -16.70 33.30
N LEU A 304 -7.56 -15.66 32.51
CA LEU A 304 -6.16 -15.37 32.17
C LEU A 304 -5.30 -15.10 33.41
N ALA A 305 -5.81 -14.33 34.37
CA ALA A 305 -5.12 -14.03 35.63
C ALA A 305 -4.93 -15.27 36.53
N ASN A 306 -5.84 -16.25 36.43
CA ASN A 306 -5.79 -17.48 37.20
C ASN A 306 -5.03 -18.62 36.49
N MET A 307 -4.56 -18.42 35.25
CA MET A 307 -3.78 -19.42 34.54
C MET A 307 -2.39 -19.62 35.17
N PRO A 308 -1.86 -20.85 35.20
CA PRO A 308 -0.52 -21.05 35.73
C PRO A 308 0.51 -20.34 34.84
N PHE A 309 1.57 -19.84 35.47
CA PHE A 309 2.59 -18.97 34.86
C PHE A 309 3.13 -19.50 33.52
N LYS A 310 3.26 -20.82 33.36
CA LYS A 310 3.69 -21.47 32.12
C LYS A 310 2.85 -21.08 30.90
N TYR A 311 1.53 -21.01 31.00
CA TYR A 311 0.68 -20.64 29.85
C TYR A 311 0.75 -19.14 29.55
N ILE A 312 0.80 -18.30 30.58
CA ILE A 312 0.99 -16.84 30.44
C ILE A 312 2.33 -16.56 29.76
N PHE A 313 3.40 -17.23 30.19
CA PHE A 313 4.73 -17.13 29.59
C PHE A 313 4.72 -17.60 28.12
N ASN A 314 4.07 -18.72 27.80
CA ASN A 314 3.93 -19.19 26.41
C ASN A 314 3.13 -18.21 25.53
N LEU A 315 2.09 -17.58 26.07
CA LEU A 315 1.34 -16.55 25.36
C LEU A 315 2.21 -15.31 25.12
N LEU A 316 2.92 -14.83 26.14
CA LEU A 316 3.78 -13.66 26.06
C LEU A 316 4.92 -13.87 25.06
N THR A 317 5.62 -15.01 25.12
CA THR A 317 6.66 -15.37 24.14
C THR A 317 6.09 -15.42 22.71
N SER A 318 4.90 -16.00 22.52
CA SER A 318 4.24 -16.04 21.20
C SER A 318 3.85 -14.66 20.70
N SER A 319 3.37 -13.77 21.58
CA SER A 319 3.07 -12.38 21.24
C SER A 319 4.33 -11.59 20.88
N VAL A 320 5.43 -11.77 21.61
CA VAL A 320 6.71 -11.13 21.29
C VAL A 320 7.22 -11.60 19.94
N VAL A 321 7.19 -12.91 19.65
CA VAL A 321 7.59 -13.45 18.34
C VAL A 321 6.70 -12.89 17.23
N ALA A 322 5.38 -12.83 17.43
CA ALA A 322 4.45 -12.25 16.46
C ALA A 322 4.75 -10.77 16.20
N LEU A 323 5.04 -9.97 17.23
CA LEU A 323 5.43 -8.56 17.10
C LEU A 323 6.74 -8.41 16.35
N LEU A 324 7.75 -9.24 16.62
CA LEU A 324 9.02 -9.22 15.88
C LEU A 324 8.82 -9.56 14.40
N VAL A 325 7.96 -10.54 14.08
CA VAL A 325 7.60 -10.86 12.69
C VAL A 325 6.85 -9.68 12.04
N LEU A 326 5.92 -9.05 12.75
CA LEU A 326 5.20 -7.88 12.22
C LEU A 326 6.14 -6.69 11.98
N GLU A 327 7.07 -6.40 12.90
CA GLU A 327 8.06 -5.34 12.72
C GLU A 327 9.00 -5.65 11.55
N PHE A 328 9.40 -6.92 11.39
CA PHE A 328 10.14 -7.38 10.23
C PHE A 328 9.38 -7.17 8.92
N LEU A 329 8.06 -7.42 8.91
CA LEU A 329 7.20 -7.12 7.78
C LEU A 329 7.09 -5.62 7.51
N VAL A 330 7.02 -4.78 8.54
CA VAL A 330 7.05 -3.31 8.36
C VAL A 330 8.39 -2.87 7.74
N MET A 331 9.52 -3.37 8.25
CA MET A 331 10.85 -3.10 7.68
C MET A 331 10.94 -3.50 6.20
N SER A 332 10.24 -4.56 5.79
CA SER A 332 10.23 -5.02 4.40
C SER A 332 9.57 -4.04 3.41
N PHE A 333 8.75 -3.09 3.88
CA PHE A 333 8.24 -1.99 3.06
C PHE A 333 9.32 -0.97 2.72
N PHE A 334 10.37 -0.87 3.53
CA PHE A 334 11.53 -0.01 3.27
C PHE A 334 12.60 -0.73 2.45
N ASP A 335 12.88 -2.01 2.75
CA ASP A 335 13.79 -2.84 1.97
C ASP A 335 13.23 -4.26 1.75
N ARG A 336 12.70 -4.51 0.54
CA ARG A 336 12.16 -5.82 0.15
C ARG A 336 13.20 -6.95 0.11
N LYS A 337 14.51 -6.66 0.07
CA LYS A 337 15.57 -7.70 0.12
C LYS A 337 15.53 -8.50 1.43
N ILE A 338 14.89 -7.94 2.45
CA ILE A 338 14.60 -8.61 3.72
C ILE A 338 13.83 -9.94 3.50
N TYR A 339 12.92 -10.01 2.54
CA TYR A 339 12.22 -11.25 2.21
C TYR A 339 13.12 -12.33 1.61
N THR A 340 14.20 -11.95 0.92
CA THR A 340 15.18 -12.92 0.41
C THR A 340 15.75 -13.71 1.57
N TRP A 341 16.28 -13.01 2.58
CA TRP A 341 16.82 -13.62 3.78
C TRP A 341 15.78 -14.42 4.56
N CYS A 342 14.55 -13.89 4.65
CA CYS A 342 13.42 -14.60 5.24
C CYS A 342 13.21 -15.98 4.61
N PHE A 343 13.07 -16.05 3.28
CA PHE A 343 12.84 -17.33 2.60
C PHE A 343 14.07 -18.24 2.53
N LEU A 344 15.29 -17.69 2.53
CA LEU A 344 16.50 -18.50 2.65
C LEU A 344 16.53 -19.24 3.99
N VAL A 345 16.26 -18.53 5.08
CA VAL A 345 16.21 -19.08 6.44
C VAL A 345 15.00 -20.01 6.63
N LEU A 346 13.80 -19.58 6.23
CA LEU A 346 12.58 -20.39 6.31
C LEU A 346 12.68 -21.66 5.47
N GLY A 347 13.37 -21.64 4.33
CA GLY A 347 13.61 -22.83 3.52
C GLY A 347 14.42 -23.89 4.27
N ILE A 348 15.50 -23.49 4.94
CA ILE A 348 16.34 -24.40 5.75
C ILE A 348 15.58 -24.87 7.00
N LEU A 349 14.95 -23.95 7.73
CA LEU A 349 14.19 -24.26 8.95
C LEU A 349 12.99 -25.16 8.64
N GLY A 350 12.24 -24.89 7.57
CA GLY A 350 11.12 -25.70 7.13
C GLY A 350 11.56 -27.10 6.69
N SER A 351 12.64 -27.20 5.92
CA SER A 351 13.20 -28.48 5.47
C SER A 351 13.66 -29.35 6.63
N THR A 352 14.44 -28.76 7.55
CA THR A 352 14.92 -29.46 8.76
C THR A 352 13.78 -29.84 9.69
N TYR A 353 12.77 -28.97 9.85
CA TYR A 353 11.58 -29.27 10.64
C TYR A 353 10.82 -30.49 10.10
N VAL A 354 10.62 -30.53 8.78
CA VAL A 354 9.92 -31.64 8.11
C VAL A 354 10.70 -32.95 8.19
N ALA A 355 12.03 -32.88 7.98
CA ALA A 355 12.89 -34.05 8.01
C ALA A 355 13.02 -34.66 9.43
N LEU A 356 13.13 -33.82 10.46
CA LEU A 356 13.42 -34.29 11.83
C LEU A 356 12.17 -34.53 12.68
N PHE A 357 11.16 -33.67 12.58
CA PHE A 357 10.02 -33.68 13.52
C PHE A 357 8.75 -34.30 12.93
N ILE A 358 8.52 -34.14 11.62
CA ILE A 358 7.35 -34.70 10.94
C ILE A 358 7.63 -36.12 10.41
N GLN A 359 8.90 -36.52 10.30
CA GLN A 359 9.32 -37.81 9.70
C GLN A 359 8.72 -38.02 8.30
N ALA A 360 8.49 -36.94 7.55
CA ALA A 360 8.02 -37.02 6.17
C ALA A 360 9.14 -37.47 5.23
N SER A 361 8.81 -37.73 3.96
CA SER A 361 9.80 -38.14 2.97
C SER A 361 10.86 -37.05 2.75
N ALA A 362 12.12 -37.47 2.57
CA ALA A 362 13.23 -36.56 2.25
C ALA A 362 12.95 -35.70 1.00
N ALA A 363 12.17 -36.23 0.05
CA ALA A 363 11.73 -35.50 -1.13
C ALA A 363 10.87 -34.26 -0.79
N LEU A 364 10.00 -34.33 0.23
CA LEU A 364 9.20 -33.18 0.66
C LEU A 364 10.07 -32.11 1.32
N ALA A 365 11.03 -32.53 2.15
CA ALA A 365 11.98 -31.61 2.77
C ALA A 365 12.83 -30.86 1.74
N ILE A 366 13.32 -31.57 0.70
CA ILE A 366 14.07 -30.96 -0.41
C ILE A 366 13.17 -30.02 -1.22
N TYR A 367 11.92 -30.42 -1.50
CA TYR A 367 10.96 -29.59 -2.21
C TYR A 367 10.73 -28.23 -1.53
N ILE A 368 10.49 -28.22 -0.22
CA ILE A 368 10.26 -26.99 0.56
C ILE A 368 11.49 -26.08 0.51
N TRP A 369 12.68 -26.66 0.68
CA TRP A 369 13.92 -25.91 0.61
C TRP A 369 14.08 -25.21 -0.75
N LEU A 370 13.95 -25.96 -1.84
CA LEU A 370 14.09 -25.44 -3.20
C LEU A 370 13.00 -24.43 -3.55
N ALA A 371 11.74 -24.66 -3.13
CA ALA A 371 10.64 -23.74 -3.39
C ALA A 371 10.85 -22.37 -2.72
N CYS A 372 11.25 -22.36 -1.44
CA CYS A 372 11.54 -21.12 -0.73
C CYS A 372 12.74 -20.38 -1.33
N TRP A 373 13.81 -21.09 -1.67
CA TRP A 373 14.99 -20.48 -2.28
C TRP A 373 14.71 -19.92 -3.67
N PHE A 374 13.90 -20.62 -4.47
CA PHE A 374 13.47 -20.10 -5.76
C PHE A 374 12.62 -18.83 -5.62
N LEU A 375 11.72 -18.77 -4.64
CA LEU A 375 10.93 -17.56 -4.35
C LEU A 375 11.81 -16.40 -3.86
N SER A 376 12.87 -16.68 -3.11
CA SER A 376 13.76 -15.66 -2.54
C SER A 376 14.39 -14.74 -3.59
N VAL A 377 14.68 -15.27 -4.79
CA VAL A 377 15.33 -14.54 -5.89
C VAL A 377 14.49 -13.33 -6.34
N PHE A 378 13.17 -13.46 -6.37
CA PHE A 378 12.28 -12.44 -6.92
C PHE A 378 12.24 -11.15 -6.11
N THR A 379 12.58 -11.22 -4.82
CA THR A 379 12.63 -10.05 -3.94
C THR A 379 13.91 -9.22 -4.15
N LEU A 380 14.91 -9.77 -4.84
CA LEU A 380 16.11 -9.05 -5.29
C LEU A 380 15.92 -8.40 -6.67
N MET A 381 14.97 -8.87 -7.47
CA MET A 381 14.73 -8.39 -8.84
C MET A 381 14.20 -6.95 -8.83
N PRO A 382 14.60 -6.05 -9.76
CA PRO A 382 14.24 -4.62 -9.75
C PRO A 382 12.73 -4.38 -9.73
N ALA A 383 12.23 -3.42 -8.94
CA ALA A 383 10.79 -3.19 -8.78
C ALA A 383 10.12 -2.81 -10.10
N GLU A 384 10.88 -2.15 -10.96
CA GLU A 384 10.50 -1.90 -12.33
C GLU A 384 10.93 -3.08 -13.22
N ILE A 385 9.95 -3.82 -13.70
CA ILE A 385 10.17 -5.06 -14.44
C ILE A 385 10.71 -4.73 -15.85
N PRO A 386 11.85 -5.31 -16.28
CA PRO A 386 12.29 -5.18 -17.67
C PRO A 386 11.45 -6.07 -18.59
N GLU A 387 11.10 -5.56 -19.77
CA GLU A 387 10.37 -6.36 -20.77
C GLU A 387 11.22 -7.57 -21.22
N ASN A 388 10.70 -8.77 -21.00
CA ASN A 388 11.32 -10.02 -21.44
C ASN A 388 10.24 -11.08 -21.71
N ASN A 389 9.74 -11.08 -22.94
CA ASN A 389 8.67 -11.98 -23.38
C ASN A 389 9.07 -13.46 -23.31
N ASN A 390 10.36 -13.79 -23.45
CA ASN A 390 10.84 -15.17 -23.35
C ASN A 390 10.65 -15.72 -21.93
N LEU A 391 10.83 -14.90 -20.89
CA LEU A 391 10.54 -15.29 -19.50
C LEU A 391 9.06 -15.55 -19.28
N VAL A 392 8.17 -14.76 -19.91
CA VAL A 392 6.72 -14.96 -19.82
C VAL A 392 6.32 -16.30 -20.44
N ILE A 393 6.82 -16.60 -21.64
CA ILE A 393 6.54 -17.88 -22.33
C ILE A 393 7.14 -19.06 -21.56
N PHE A 394 8.37 -18.92 -21.06
CA PHE A 394 9.01 -19.92 -20.20
C PHE A 394 8.18 -20.20 -18.95
N SER A 395 7.62 -19.16 -18.31
CA SER A 395 6.71 -19.34 -17.18
C SER A 395 5.46 -20.13 -17.57
N GLY A 396 4.88 -19.90 -18.75
CA GLY A 396 3.77 -20.72 -19.25
C GLY A 396 4.09 -22.22 -19.26
N GLY A 397 5.30 -22.58 -19.71
CA GLY A 397 5.79 -23.96 -19.64
C GLY A 397 5.94 -24.47 -18.20
N LEU A 398 6.49 -23.64 -17.31
CA LEU A 398 6.66 -23.97 -15.89
C LEU A 398 5.31 -24.19 -15.17
N ILE A 399 4.31 -23.36 -15.46
CA ILE A 399 2.93 -23.48 -14.93
C ILE A 399 2.32 -24.82 -15.34
N ILE A 400 2.46 -25.20 -16.62
CA ILE A 400 1.98 -26.49 -17.12
C ILE A 400 2.69 -27.65 -16.41
N LEU A 401 4.02 -27.58 -16.26
CA LEU A 401 4.81 -28.59 -15.56
C LEU A 401 4.35 -28.78 -14.10
N ILE A 402 4.15 -27.68 -13.36
CA ILE A 402 3.66 -27.71 -11.98
C ILE A 402 2.25 -28.31 -11.91
N GLY A 403 1.37 -27.91 -12.84
CA GLY A 403 0.01 -28.47 -12.96
C GLY A 403 0.03 -29.98 -13.16
N LEU A 404 0.83 -30.48 -14.11
CA LEU A 404 0.97 -31.92 -14.38
C LEU A 404 1.62 -32.67 -13.20
N ALA A 405 2.67 -32.12 -12.60
CA ALA A 405 3.35 -32.72 -11.45
C ALA A 405 2.41 -32.88 -10.25
N SER A 406 1.60 -31.86 -9.93
CA SER A 406 0.62 -31.92 -8.83
C SER A 406 -0.42 -33.05 -9.02
N ARG A 407 -0.75 -33.37 -10.28
CA ARG A 407 -1.65 -34.47 -10.64
C ARG A 407 -0.98 -35.83 -10.61
N TRP A 408 0.27 -35.91 -11.04
CA TRP A 408 1.06 -37.14 -10.94
C TRP A 408 1.24 -37.57 -9.49
N ILE A 409 1.52 -36.61 -8.59
CA ILE A 409 1.58 -36.84 -7.14
C ILE A 409 0.27 -37.42 -6.59
N LYS A 410 -0.89 -36.92 -7.05
CA LYS A 410 -2.20 -37.46 -6.67
C LYS A 410 -2.42 -38.91 -7.14
N SER A 411 -1.84 -39.30 -8.27
CA SER A 411 -2.00 -40.65 -8.83
C SER A 411 -1.15 -41.70 -8.10
N ASN A 412 -0.09 -41.30 -7.40
CA ASN A 412 0.82 -42.21 -6.72
C ASN A 412 0.37 -42.47 -5.28
N SER A 413 -0.10 -43.69 -5.02
CA SER A 413 -0.86 -44.06 -3.82
C SER A 413 0.04 -44.43 -2.63
N SER A 414 0.61 -43.45 -1.92
CA SER A 414 1.14 -43.69 -0.56
C SER A 414 0.14 -43.24 0.52
N SER A 415 0.23 -43.81 1.73
CA SER A 415 -0.68 -43.56 2.87
C SER A 415 -0.79 -42.08 3.26
N PHE A 416 0.29 -41.32 3.09
CA PHE A 416 0.36 -39.88 3.34
C PHE A 416 -0.45 -39.06 2.33
N TRP A 417 -0.35 -39.39 1.04
CA TRP A 417 -1.10 -38.71 -0.03
C TRP A 417 -2.60 -39.03 0.01
N LEU A 418 -2.97 -40.18 0.59
CA LEU A 418 -4.35 -40.56 0.89
C LEU A 418 -5.02 -39.64 1.92
N TYR A 419 -4.27 -39.04 2.86
CA TYR A 419 -4.80 -38.06 3.83
C TYR A 419 -5.18 -36.74 3.16
N LEU A 420 -4.31 -36.20 2.29
CA LEU A 420 -4.57 -35.02 1.43
C LEU A 420 -5.74 -35.21 0.45
N THR A 421 -6.10 -36.47 0.17
CA THR A 421 -7.15 -36.85 -0.79
C THR A 421 -8.38 -37.50 -0.15
N ARG A 422 -8.46 -37.55 1.20
CA ARG A 422 -9.56 -38.17 1.97
C ARG A 422 -10.95 -37.69 1.55
N ALA A 423 -11.06 -36.52 0.92
CA ALA A 423 -12.32 -35.95 0.47
C ALA A 423 -12.90 -36.53 -0.84
N ASN A 424 -12.21 -37.36 -1.64
CA ASN A 424 -12.90 -37.94 -2.81
C ASN A 424 -12.29 -39.21 -3.41
N LYS A 425 -12.96 -40.35 -3.18
CA LYS A 425 -12.71 -41.62 -3.88
C LYS A 425 -13.39 -41.73 -5.25
N ARG A 426 -14.04 -40.68 -5.76
CA ARG A 426 -14.70 -40.68 -7.07
C ARG A 426 -14.62 -39.28 -7.69
N ASP A 427 -13.86 -39.11 -8.78
CA ASP A 427 -14.42 -38.52 -10.01
C ASP A 427 -13.44 -38.51 -11.21
N PRO A 428 -13.69 -39.29 -12.28
CA PRO A 428 -12.99 -39.18 -13.56
C PRO A 428 -13.24 -37.85 -14.30
N GLN A 429 -14.27 -37.06 -13.93
CA GLN A 429 -14.52 -35.74 -14.55
C GLN A 429 -13.44 -34.71 -14.25
N SER A 430 -12.67 -34.88 -13.17
CA SER A 430 -11.64 -33.93 -12.77
C SER A 430 -10.51 -33.80 -13.80
N PHE A 431 -10.12 -34.87 -14.49
CA PHE A 431 -8.99 -34.86 -15.44
C PHE A 431 -9.26 -33.99 -16.68
N LYS A 432 -10.50 -34.01 -17.19
CA LYS A 432 -10.91 -33.20 -18.35
C LYS A 432 -10.77 -31.70 -18.06
N LEU A 433 -11.16 -31.27 -16.85
CA LEU A 433 -11.06 -29.86 -16.43
C LEU A 433 -9.61 -29.37 -16.48
N TYR A 434 -8.67 -30.08 -15.83
CA TYR A 434 -7.27 -29.68 -15.81
C TYR A 434 -6.65 -29.70 -17.20
N PHE A 435 -7.03 -30.67 -18.05
CA PHE A 435 -6.56 -30.71 -19.43
C PHE A 435 -6.98 -29.46 -20.22
N VAL A 436 -8.24 -29.03 -20.07
CA VAL A 436 -8.71 -27.77 -20.67
C VAL A 436 -7.94 -26.57 -20.10
N GLN A 437 -7.72 -26.50 -18.78
CA GLN A 437 -6.96 -25.41 -18.17
C GLN A 437 -5.51 -25.36 -18.69
N VAL A 438 -4.84 -26.50 -18.84
CA VAL A 438 -3.49 -26.59 -19.42
C VAL A 438 -3.47 -26.10 -20.88
N ILE A 439 -4.47 -26.46 -21.68
CA ILE A 439 -4.61 -25.94 -23.06
C ILE A 439 -4.76 -24.43 -23.06
N LEU A 440 -5.57 -23.86 -22.16
CA LEU A 440 -5.76 -22.41 -22.07
C LEU A 440 -4.46 -21.69 -21.69
N VAL A 441 -3.63 -22.27 -20.80
CA VAL A 441 -2.30 -21.73 -20.46
C VAL A 441 -1.34 -21.80 -21.66
N ALA A 442 -1.39 -22.87 -22.45
CA ALA A 442 -0.60 -22.98 -23.67
C ALA A 442 -1.04 -21.93 -24.71
N ILE A 443 -2.35 -21.77 -24.91
CA ILE A 443 -2.90 -20.75 -25.82
C ILE A 443 -2.50 -19.34 -25.37
N SER A 444 -2.60 -19.00 -24.08
CA SER A 444 -2.18 -17.69 -23.59
C SER A 444 -0.70 -17.42 -23.84
N SER A 445 0.16 -18.43 -23.67
CA SER A 445 1.60 -18.30 -23.93
C SER A 445 1.90 -18.05 -25.41
N ILE A 446 1.18 -18.74 -26.30
CA ILE A 446 1.26 -18.51 -27.75
C ILE A 446 0.75 -17.11 -28.11
N MET A 447 -0.35 -16.67 -27.51
CA MET A 447 -0.90 -15.33 -27.75
C MET A 447 0.03 -14.22 -27.26
N VAL A 448 0.72 -14.39 -26.13
CA VAL A 448 1.78 -13.45 -25.70
C VAL A 448 2.81 -13.29 -26.82
N TRP A 449 3.35 -14.41 -27.33
CA TRP A 449 4.34 -14.38 -28.41
C TRP A 449 3.82 -13.74 -29.71
N LEU A 450 2.59 -14.07 -30.13
CA LEU A 450 1.97 -13.54 -31.35
C LEU A 450 1.73 -12.03 -31.24
N SER A 451 1.13 -11.58 -30.14
CA SER A 451 0.83 -10.16 -29.89
C SER A 451 2.11 -9.33 -29.78
N THR A 452 3.14 -9.83 -29.10
CA THR A 452 4.42 -9.11 -28.97
C THR A 452 5.16 -9.05 -30.30
N SER A 453 5.13 -10.13 -31.08
CA SER A 453 5.75 -10.16 -32.42
C SER A 453 5.08 -9.16 -33.36
N HIS A 454 3.75 -9.06 -33.36
CA HIS A 454 3.03 -8.05 -34.15
C HIS A 454 3.42 -6.63 -33.75
N ARG A 455 3.48 -6.36 -32.43
CA ARG A 455 3.89 -5.05 -31.91
C ARG A 455 5.33 -4.70 -32.31
N SER A 456 6.27 -5.64 -32.21
CA SER A 456 7.67 -5.42 -32.62
C SER A 456 7.82 -5.14 -34.11
N GLN A 457 6.87 -5.59 -34.93
CA GLN A 457 6.81 -5.34 -36.37
C GLN A 457 6.00 -4.07 -36.71
N ASN A 458 5.64 -3.26 -35.71
CA ASN A 458 4.76 -2.08 -35.84
C ASN A 458 3.42 -2.40 -36.54
N ARG A 459 2.90 -3.62 -36.37
CA ARG A 459 1.60 -4.04 -36.89
C ARG A 459 0.53 -3.84 -35.83
N GLU A 460 -0.65 -3.40 -36.26
CA GLU A 460 -1.81 -3.32 -35.39
C GLU A 460 -2.21 -4.71 -34.87
N LEU A 461 -2.69 -4.75 -33.63
CA LEU A 461 -3.22 -5.98 -33.05
C LEU A 461 -4.57 -6.30 -33.70
N LEU A 462 -4.65 -7.45 -34.38
CA LEU A 462 -5.88 -7.94 -35.01
C LEU A 462 -7.01 -8.09 -33.97
N SER A 463 -8.24 -7.70 -34.34
CA SER A 463 -9.42 -7.87 -33.47
C SER A 463 -9.66 -9.33 -33.06
N LEU A 464 -9.25 -10.28 -33.90
CA LEU A 464 -9.29 -11.70 -33.57
C LEU A 464 -8.39 -12.05 -32.38
N HIS A 465 -7.19 -11.48 -32.29
CA HIS A 465 -6.28 -11.72 -31.16
C HIS A 465 -6.88 -11.14 -29.86
N GLN A 466 -7.48 -9.96 -29.93
CA GLN A 466 -8.18 -9.36 -28.77
C GLN A 466 -9.33 -10.26 -28.31
N PHE A 467 -10.16 -10.74 -29.24
CA PHE A 467 -11.27 -11.65 -28.93
C PHE A 467 -10.77 -12.95 -28.28
N ILE A 468 -9.69 -13.55 -28.81
CA ILE A 468 -9.08 -14.75 -28.22
C ILE A 468 -8.56 -14.43 -26.80
N ASN A 469 -7.85 -13.32 -26.60
CA ASN A 469 -7.29 -12.96 -25.30
C ASN A 469 -8.39 -12.74 -24.24
N TRP A 470 -9.45 -12.00 -24.58
CA TRP A 470 -10.61 -11.83 -23.71
C TRP A 470 -11.32 -13.15 -23.40
N SER A 471 -11.50 -14.00 -24.41
CA SER A 471 -12.17 -15.30 -24.25
C SER A 471 -11.35 -16.25 -23.37
N VAL A 472 -10.04 -16.36 -23.62
CA VAL A 472 -9.13 -17.22 -22.85
C VAL A 472 -9.04 -16.74 -21.41
N ALA A 473 -8.85 -15.45 -21.18
CA ALA A 473 -8.82 -14.87 -19.84
C ALA A 473 -10.12 -15.11 -19.08
N GLY A 474 -11.27 -14.78 -19.69
CA GLY A 474 -12.59 -14.92 -19.09
C GLY A 474 -12.95 -16.36 -18.75
N VAL A 475 -12.82 -17.27 -19.73
CA VAL A 475 -13.16 -18.69 -19.56
C VAL A 475 -12.26 -19.33 -18.50
N ALA A 476 -10.95 -19.06 -18.53
CA ALA A 476 -10.01 -19.68 -17.59
C ALA A 476 -10.33 -19.37 -16.13
N MET A 477 -10.77 -18.15 -15.81
CA MET A 477 -11.12 -17.74 -14.45
C MET A 477 -12.37 -18.41 -13.88
N VAL A 478 -13.28 -18.89 -14.74
CA VAL A 478 -14.52 -19.55 -14.30
C VAL A 478 -14.29 -21.03 -14.00
N LEU A 479 -13.33 -21.66 -14.69
CA LEU A 479 -13.05 -23.11 -14.56
C LEU A 479 -12.73 -23.59 -13.12
N PRO A 480 -12.01 -22.85 -12.26
CA PRO A 480 -11.75 -23.24 -10.88
C PRO A 480 -13.02 -23.53 -10.08
N LEU A 481 -14.17 -22.90 -10.39
CA LEU A 481 -15.43 -23.11 -9.68
C LEU A 481 -15.91 -24.57 -9.78
N PHE A 482 -15.62 -25.24 -10.89
CA PHE A 482 -15.99 -26.63 -11.17
C PHE A 482 -14.99 -27.66 -10.65
N SER A 483 -13.91 -27.23 -9.99
CA SER A 483 -12.90 -28.15 -9.48
C SER A 483 -13.36 -28.90 -8.21
N PRO A 484 -12.83 -30.09 -7.90
CA PRO A 484 -13.17 -30.80 -6.68
C PRO A 484 -12.86 -29.97 -5.41
N PRO A 485 -13.61 -30.15 -4.30
CA PRO A 485 -13.39 -29.40 -3.06
C PRO A 485 -12.14 -29.83 -2.28
N SER A 486 -11.33 -30.77 -2.80
CA SER A 486 -10.08 -31.17 -2.13
C SER A 486 -9.02 -30.07 -2.29
N VAL A 487 -8.40 -29.66 -1.18
CA VAL A 487 -7.49 -28.50 -1.08
C VAL A 487 -6.47 -28.44 -2.21
N LEU A 488 -5.69 -29.51 -2.43
CA LEU A 488 -4.67 -29.53 -3.49
C LEU A 488 -5.28 -29.42 -4.90
N SER A 489 -6.41 -30.08 -5.16
CA SER A 489 -7.07 -30.04 -6.47
C SER A 489 -7.68 -28.67 -6.75
N ARG A 490 -8.32 -28.07 -5.74
CA ARG A 490 -8.86 -26.72 -5.79
C ARG A 490 -7.75 -25.70 -6.02
N LEU A 491 -6.66 -25.75 -5.26
CA LEU A 491 -5.52 -24.85 -5.42
C LEU A 491 -4.87 -24.99 -6.81
N THR A 492 -4.59 -26.21 -7.27
CA THR A 492 -4.04 -26.43 -8.62
C THR A 492 -4.98 -25.86 -9.68
N SER A 493 -6.30 -26.00 -9.52
CA SER A 493 -7.25 -25.48 -10.48
C SER A 493 -7.32 -23.95 -10.46
N ILE A 494 -7.27 -23.31 -9.28
CA ILE A 494 -7.18 -21.85 -9.16
C ILE A 494 -5.89 -21.35 -9.82
N PHE A 495 -4.74 -21.99 -9.50
CA PHE A 495 -3.44 -21.69 -10.09
C PHE A 495 -3.48 -21.72 -11.62
N LEU A 496 -4.03 -22.79 -12.21
CA LEU A 496 -4.14 -22.93 -13.67
C LEU A 496 -5.24 -22.05 -14.28
N GLY A 497 -6.28 -21.68 -13.53
CA GLY A 497 -7.38 -20.84 -14.02
C GLY A 497 -7.02 -19.35 -14.08
N PHE A 498 -6.21 -18.86 -13.13
CA PHE A 498 -5.72 -17.48 -13.13
C PHE A 498 -4.40 -17.30 -13.89
N ALA A 499 -3.70 -18.39 -14.25
CA ALA A 499 -2.49 -18.32 -15.06
C ALA A 499 -2.69 -17.64 -16.43
N PRO A 500 -3.72 -17.97 -17.24
CA PRO A 500 -3.90 -17.34 -18.56
C PRO A 500 -4.07 -15.81 -18.52
N PRO A 501 -4.96 -15.22 -17.70
CA PRO A 501 -5.02 -13.76 -17.61
C PRO A 501 -3.73 -13.16 -17.04
N PHE A 502 -3.06 -13.82 -16.09
CA PHE A 502 -1.81 -13.32 -15.53
C PHE A 502 -0.68 -13.28 -16.57
N LEU A 503 -0.52 -14.34 -17.38
CA LEU A 503 0.46 -14.40 -18.47
C LEU A 503 0.18 -13.34 -19.53
N LEU A 504 -1.09 -13.19 -19.95
CA LEU A 504 -1.50 -12.18 -20.93
C LEU A 504 -1.26 -10.75 -20.43
N LEU A 505 -1.23 -10.51 -19.13
CA LEU A 505 -0.95 -9.21 -18.52
C LEU A 505 0.52 -9.07 -18.04
N SER A 506 1.36 -10.08 -18.23
CA SER A 506 2.76 -10.07 -17.80
C SER A 506 3.73 -9.65 -18.92
N ILE A 507 4.84 -9.02 -18.55
CA ILE A 507 5.86 -8.52 -19.49
C ILE A 507 7.25 -9.09 -19.23
N GLY A 508 7.52 -9.63 -18.04
CA GLY A 508 8.84 -10.16 -17.71
C GLY A 508 8.82 -11.24 -16.64
N TYR A 509 9.67 -11.08 -15.64
CA TYR A 509 9.94 -12.12 -14.63
C TYR A 509 8.78 -12.34 -13.66
N GLU A 510 7.81 -11.43 -13.53
CA GLU A 510 6.65 -11.58 -12.64
C GLU A 510 5.82 -12.81 -13.01
N ALA A 511 5.80 -13.17 -14.29
CA ALA A 511 5.22 -14.43 -14.76
C ALA A 511 5.84 -15.63 -14.04
N VAL A 512 7.17 -15.65 -13.88
CA VAL A 512 7.91 -16.74 -13.22
C VAL A 512 7.71 -16.68 -11.70
N PHE A 513 7.62 -15.48 -11.11
CA PHE A 513 7.28 -15.29 -9.70
C PHE A 513 5.98 -16.02 -9.34
N TYR A 514 4.94 -15.93 -10.17
CA TYR A 514 3.66 -16.61 -9.95
C TYR A 514 3.82 -18.13 -9.77
N SER A 515 4.69 -18.75 -10.58
CA SER A 515 5.02 -20.17 -10.45
C SER A 515 5.81 -20.47 -9.17
N ALA A 516 6.81 -19.64 -8.83
CA ALA A 516 7.60 -19.78 -7.61
C ALA A 516 6.72 -19.69 -6.36
N PHE A 517 5.81 -18.72 -6.37
CA PHE A 517 4.87 -18.45 -5.29
C PHE A 517 3.88 -19.61 -5.09
N ALA A 518 3.32 -20.14 -6.18
CA ALA A 518 2.45 -21.30 -6.13
C ALA A 518 3.15 -22.55 -5.55
N MET A 519 4.44 -22.76 -5.86
CA MET A 519 5.20 -23.88 -5.27
C MET A 519 5.37 -23.73 -3.75
N VAL A 520 5.62 -22.53 -3.25
CA VAL A 520 5.69 -22.29 -1.79
C VAL A 520 4.33 -22.54 -1.12
N LEU A 521 3.22 -22.10 -1.75
CA LEU A 521 1.86 -22.36 -1.23
C LEU A 521 1.53 -23.86 -1.18
N ILE A 522 1.85 -24.60 -2.24
CA ILE A 522 1.70 -26.05 -2.29
C ILE A 522 2.57 -26.72 -1.21
N GLY A 523 3.81 -26.28 -1.06
CA GLY A 523 4.72 -26.77 -0.02
C GLY A 523 4.20 -26.54 1.39
N TRP A 524 3.66 -25.35 1.66
CA TRP A 524 3.05 -25.03 2.94
C TRP A 524 1.86 -25.95 3.26
N ILE A 525 0.97 -26.19 2.29
CA ILE A 525 -0.16 -27.11 2.44
C ILE A 525 0.32 -28.53 2.76
N PHE A 526 1.40 -28.99 2.12
CA PHE A 526 1.98 -30.30 2.41
C PHE A 526 2.53 -30.37 3.84
N VAL A 527 3.21 -29.34 4.33
CA VAL A 527 3.71 -29.27 5.72
C VAL A 527 2.55 -29.33 6.72
N GLU A 528 1.52 -28.51 6.54
CA GLU A 528 0.39 -28.48 7.46
C GLU A 528 -0.42 -29.78 7.44
N SER A 529 -0.61 -30.36 6.25
CA SER A 529 -1.27 -31.66 6.12
C SER A 529 -0.46 -32.76 6.81
N ALA A 530 0.87 -32.72 6.71
CA ALA A 530 1.74 -33.67 7.38
C ALA A 530 1.70 -33.54 8.91
N ASN A 531 1.72 -32.30 9.40
CA ASN A 531 1.65 -32.01 10.82
C ASN A 531 0.32 -32.49 11.43
N LEU A 532 -0.79 -32.29 10.71
CA LEU A 532 -2.10 -32.80 11.11
C LEU A 532 -2.14 -34.34 11.15
N TYR A 533 -1.59 -34.99 10.12
CA TYR A 533 -1.51 -36.46 10.04
C TYR A 533 -0.73 -37.06 11.23
N CYS A 534 0.47 -36.57 11.51
CA CYS A 534 1.29 -37.04 12.64
C CYS A 534 0.61 -36.78 13.99
N SER A 535 -0.14 -35.67 14.13
CA SER A 535 -0.90 -35.38 15.34
C SER A 535 -2.09 -36.32 15.57
N GLU A 536 -2.72 -36.83 14.50
CA GLU A 536 -3.79 -37.83 14.58
C GLU A 536 -3.24 -39.22 14.95
N GLU A 537 -2.13 -39.63 14.32
CA GLU A 537 -1.51 -40.94 14.49
C GLU A 537 -0.90 -41.13 15.89
N SER A 538 -0.34 -40.06 16.48
CA SER A 538 0.14 -40.04 17.87
C SER A 538 -0.96 -40.15 18.95
N GLY A 539 -2.24 -40.32 18.57
CA GLY A 539 -3.35 -40.60 19.49
C GLY A 539 -3.79 -39.42 20.39
N SER A 540 -3.16 -38.25 20.24
CA SER A 540 -3.43 -37.06 21.05
C SER A 540 -4.79 -36.42 20.77
N ALA A 541 -5.33 -36.57 19.55
CA ALA A 541 -6.65 -36.08 19.16
C ALA A 541 -7.79 -37.02 19.59
N ARG A 542 -7.62 -38.33 19.41
CA ARG A 542 -8.64 -39.35 19.71
C ARG A 542 -8.88 -39.56 21.21
N ARG A 543 -7.88 -39.29 22.05
CA ARG A 543 -7.99 -39.42 23.52
C ARG A 543 -8.73 -38.24 24.18
N ARG A 544 -8.97 -37.13 23.47
CA ARG A 544 -9.70 -35.95 23.99
C ARG A 544 -11.13 -35.82 23.49
N SER A 545 -11.47 -36.31 22.30
CA SER A 545 -12.87 -36.28 21.82
C SER A 545 -13.80 -37.16 22.69
N LEU A 546 -13.28 -38.21 23.32
CA LEU A 546 -14.01 -39.04 24.29
C LEU A 546 -14.31 -38.33 25.62
N ALA A 547 -13.67 -37.18 25.91
CA ALA A 547 -13.87 -36.43 27.16
C ALA A 547 -14.88 -35.27 27.03
N ASP A 548 -15.21 -34.83 25.81
CA ASP A 548 -16.20 -33.78 25.55
C ASP A 548 -17.25 -34.32 24.56
N ASN A 549 -18.34 -34.87 25.10
CA ASN A 549 -19.55 -35.15 24.31
C ASN A 549 -20.07 -33.83 23.72
N SER A 550 -19.87 -33.64 22.41
CA SER A 550 -20.35 -32.49 21.65
C SER A 550 -21.86 -32.55 21.43
N VAL A 551 -22.58 -31.50 21.86
CA VAL A 551 -24.05 -31.34 21.72
C VAL A 551 -24.45 -30.67 20.40
N PHE A 552 -23.50 -30.18 19.59
CA PHE A 552 -23.77 -29.60 18.27
C PHE A 552 -22.97 -30.38 17.20
N GLY A 553 -23.70 -31.02 16.28
CA GLY A 553 -23.22 -32.05 15.35
C GLY A 553 -22.28 -31.61 14.21
N TYR A 554 -21.26 -30.80 14.51
CA TYR A 554 -20.08 -30.62 13.67
C TYR A 554 -18.83 -30.74 14.56
N GLU A 555 -18.03 -31.79 14.36
CA GLU A 555 -16.75 -32.01 15.07
C GLU A 555 -15.67 -31.03 14.57
N GLU A 556 -15.83 -29.73 14.82
CA GLU A 556 -14.78 -28.76 14.51
C GLU A 556 -13.74 -28.69 15.64
N ARG A 557 -12.46 -28.85 15.27
CA ARG A 557 -11.33 -28.73 16.20
C ARG A 557 -11.21 -27.28 16.69
N HIS A 558 -11.18 -27.09 18.01
CA HIS A 558 -10.89 -25.78 18.61
C HIS A 558 -9.47 -25.27 18.33
N LEU A 559 -9.33 -23.95 18.22
CA LEU A 559 -8.05 -23.26 18.00
C LEU A 559 -7.08 -23.47 19.16
N ARG A 560 -5.80 -23.65 18.82
CA ARG A 560 -4.68 -23.77 19.76
C ARG A 560 -3.66 -22.67 19.50
N LEU A 561 -2.84 -22.37 20.51
CA LEU A 561 -1.75 -21.39 20.36
C LEU A 561 -0.76 -21.77 19.25
N SER A 562 -0.56 -23.07 19.00
CA SER A 562 0.26 -23.59 17.90
C SER A 562 -0.24 -23.14 16.52
N ASP A 563 -1.53 -22.84 16.41
CA ASP A 563 -2.17 -22.49 15.15
C ASP A 563 -1.89 -21.03 14.74
N LEU A 564 -1.26 -20.22 15.61
CA LEU A 564 -0.78 -18.86 15.30
C LEU A 564 0.22 -18.81 14.13
N ARG A 565 0.91 -19.92 13.85
CA ARG A 565 1.82 -20.00 12.69
C ARG A 565 1.10 -19.81 11.36
N ILE A 566 -0.17 -20.24 11.26
CA ILE A 566 -0.97 -20.16 10.04
C ILE A 566 -1.27 -18.70 9.66
N PRO A 567 -1.87 -17.85 10.52
CA PRO A 567 -2.09 -16.45 10.18
C PRO A 567 -0.78 -15.68 10.02
N LEU A 568 0.29 -16.00 10.75
CA LEU A 568 1.59 -15.35 10.57
C LEU A 568 2.17 -15.63 9.17
N LEU A 569 2.19 -16.90 8.74
CA LEU A 569 2.65 -17.26 7.40
C LEU A 569 1.72 -16.76 6.31
N PHE A 570 0.40 -16.73 6.56
CA PHE A 570 -0.55 -16.09 5.65
C PHE A 570 -0.20 -14.63 5.43
N VAL A 571 0.07 -13.86 6.50
CA VAL A 571 0.47 -12.45 6.37
C VAL A 571 1.81 -12.30 5.64
N ILE A 572 2.80 -13.16 5.92
CA ILE A 572 4.08 -13.16 5.19
C ILE A 572 3.85 -13.40 3.69
N LEU A 573 3.13 -14.45 3.33
CA LEU A 573 2.85 -14.82 1.93
C LEU A 573 2.00 -13.76 1.23
N PHE A 574 1.03 -13.15 1.94
CA PHE A 574 0.23 -12.06 1.43
C PHE A 574 1.08 -10.82 1.11
N ASN A 575 2.01 -10.44 1.99
CA ASN A 575 2.93 -9.34 1.69
C ASN A 575 3.91 -9.69 0.57
N VAL A 576 4.33 -10.95 0.45
CA VAL A 576 5.22 -11.38 -0.65
C VAL A 576 4.49 -11.34 -2.00
N ALA A 577 3.19 -11.69 -2.03
CA ALA A 577 2.34 -11.47 -3.19
C ALA A 577 2.28 -10.00 -3.60
N PHE A 578 2.26 -9.08 -2.63
CA PHE A 578 2.30 -7.63 -2.85
C PHE A 578 3.61 -7.17 -3.52
N PHE A 579 4.77 -7.59 -3.00
CA PHE A 579 6.08 -7.14 -3.55
C PHE A 579 6.57 -7.90 -4.77
N GLY A 580 6.10 -9.14 -4.97
CA GLY A 580 6.63 -10.02 -6.01
C GLY A 580 6.15 -9.74 -7.43
N THR A 581 5.04 -9.00 -7.59
CA THR A 581 4.45 -8.70 -8.91
C THR A 581 4.69 -7.29 -9.44
N GLY A 582 5.44 -6.46 -8.70
CA GLY A 582 5.80 -5.09 -9.09
C GLY A 582 5.52 -4.08 -7.98
N ASN A 583 5.69 -2.78 -8.26
CA ASN A 583 5.43 -1.72 -7.30
C ASN A 583 3.94 -1.34 -7.27
N PHE A 584 3.17 -1.90 -6.32
CA PHE A 584 1.75 -1.55 -6.13
C PHE A 584 1.57 -0.06 -5.75
N ALA A 585 2.61 0.60 -5.19
CA ALA A 585 2.51 1.99 -4.74
C ALA A 585 2.32 3.00 -5.88
N SER A 586 2.63 2.63 -7.13
CA SER A 586 2.38 3.46 -8.30
C SER A 586 1.80 2.65 -9.44
N ILE A 587 0.47 2.69 -9.60
CA ILE A 587 -0.23 2.10 -10.76
C ILE A 587 0.24 2.75 -12.07
N ALA A 588 0.74 3.99 -12.02
CA ALA A 588 1.32 4.71 -13.16
C ALA A 588 2.68 4.15 -13.62
N SER A 589 3.37 3.38 -12.76
CA SER A 589 4.65 2.73 -13.11
C SER A 589 4.48 1.46 -13.97
N PHE A 590 3.24 0.96 -14.14
CA PHE A 590 3.00 -0.22 -14.97
C PHE A 590 3.01 0.11 -16.45
N GLU A 591 3.75 -0.66 -17.23
CA GLU A 591 3.75 -0.48 -18.68
C GLU A 591 2.41 -0.83 -19.34
N ILE A 592 1.92 0.11 -20.14
CA ILE A 592 0.73 -0.03 -21.00
C ILE A 592 0.91 -1.19 -22.01
N SER A 593 2.16 -1.58 -22.31
CA SER A 593 2.54 -2.71 -23.16
C SER A 593 1.79 -4.00 -22.82
N SER A 594 1.56 -4.26 -21.53
CA SER A 594 0.83 -5.43 -21.06
C SER A 594 -0.66 -5.40 -21.42
N VAL A 595 -1.27 -4.22 -21.38
CA VAL A 595 -2.71 -4.01 -21.62
C VAL A 595 -3.04 -3.94 -23.11
N TYR A 596 -2.07 -3.59 -23.95
CA TYR A 596 -2.24 -3.59 -25.42
C TYR A 596 -2.67 -4.94 -25.99
N ARG A 597 -2.45 -6.04 -25.27
CA ARG A 597 -2.92 -7.38 -25.68
C ARG A 597 -4.45 -7.52 -25.59
N PHE A 598 -5.13 -6.67 -24.83
CA PHE A 598 -6.59 -6.68 -24.64
C PHE A 598 -7.29 -5.52 -25.34
N ILE A 599 -6.67 -4.33 -25.35
CA ILE A 599 -7.26 -3.11 -25.91
C ILE A 599 -6.21 -2.27 -26.63
N THR A 600 -6.54 -1.78 -27.83
CA THR A 600 -5.67 -0.90 -28.62
C THR A 600 -5.99 0.58 -28.46
N VAL A 601 -7.22 0.89 -28.03
CA VAL A 601 -7.67 2.27 -27.78
C VAL A 601 -7.43 2.61 -26.32
N PHE A 602 -6.85 3.79 -26.07
CA PHE A 602 -6.58 4.28 -24.73
C PHE A 602 -7.88 4.43 -23.92
N SER A 603 -7.98 3.72 -22.80
CA SER A 603 -9.12 3.74 -21.89
C SER A 603 -8.62 3.66 -20.44
N PRO A 604 -8.40 4.80 -19.77
CA PRO A 604 -7.75 4.86 -18.46
C PRO A 604 -8.37 3.92 -17.42
N PHE A 605 -9.70 3.91 -17.33
CA PHE A 605 -10.41 3.12 -16.31
C PHE A 605 -10.31 1.62 -16.56
N LEU A 606 -10.44 1.19 -17.83
CA LEU A 606 -10.33 -0.23 -18.17
C LEU A 606 -8.88 -0.72 -18.05
N MET A 607 -7.92 0.11 -18.47
CA MET A 607 -6.49 -0.17 -18.32
C MET A 607 -6.10 -0.30 -16.86
N ALA A 608 -6.49 0.66 -16.02
CA ALA A 608 -6.28 0.60 -14.59
C ALA A 608 -6.97 -0.62 -13.97
N GLY A 609 -8.20 -0.94 -14.37
CA GLY A 609 -8.92 -2.13 -13.92
C GLY A 609 -8.19 -3.44 -14.23
N LEU A 610 -7.63 -3.58 -15.44
CA LEU A 610 -6.84 -4.75 -15.83
C LEU A 610 -5.52 -4.87 -15.04
N LEU A 611 -4.84 -3.75 -14.79
CA LEU A 611 -3.61 -3.72 -13.99
C LEU A 611 -3.88 -4.04 -12.52
N ILE A 612 -4.92 -3.45 -11.93
CA ILE A 612 -5.38 -3.77 -10.57
C ILE A 612 -5.74 -5.26 -10.49
N PHE A 613 -6.45 -5.77 -11.49
CA PHE A 613 -6.79 -7.19 -11.56
C PHE A 613 -5.55 -8.09 -11.63
N LYS A 614 -4.55 -7.77 -12.46
CA LYS A 614 -3.26 -8.48 -12.51
C LYS A 614 -2.63 -8.57 -11.12
N LEU A 615 -2.63 -7.45 -10.38
CA LEU A 615 -2.05 -7.38 -9.04
C LEU A 615 -2.82 -8.21 -8.02
N PHE A 616 -4.13 -8.36 -8.17
CA PHE A 616 -4.95 -9.20 -7.29
C PHE A 616 -4.73 -10.71 -7.48
N ILE A 617 -4.26 -11.16 -8.65
CA ILE A 617 -4.15 -12.60 -8.96
C ILE A 617 -3.31 -13.40 -7.95
N PRO A 618 -2.08 -12.99 -7.57
CA PRO A 618 -1.32 -13.69 -6.53
C PRO A 618 -2.05 -13.74 -5.18
N PHE A 619 -2.78 -12.70 -4.79
CA PHE A 619 -3.56 -12.70 -3.54
C PHE A 619 -4.69 -13.72 -3.57
N MET A 620 -5.32 -13.92 -4.73
CA MET A 620 -6.35 -14.96 -4.93
C MET A 620 -5.80 -16.39 -4.79
N LEU A 621 -4.48 -16.59 -4.87
CA LEU A 621 -3.86 -17.89 -4.56
C LEU A 621 -3.65 -18.11 -3.07
N VAL A 622 -3.49 -17.04 -2.29
CA VAL A 622 -3.25 -17.10 -0.83
C VAL A 622 -4.57 -17.24 -0.07
N MET A 623 -5.60 -16.52 -0.51
CA MET A 623 -6.97 -16.61 0.04
C MET A 623 -7.63 -17.94 -0.32
#